data_AF-A0A2T1K7D4-F1
#
_entry.id   AF-A0A2T1K7D4-F1
#
_cell.length_a   1.000
_cell.length_b   1.000
_cell.length_c   1.000
_cell.angle_alpha   90.00
_cell.angle_beta   90.00
_cell.angle_gamma   90.00
#
_symmetry.space_group_name_H-M   'P 1'
#
loop_
_entity.id
_entity.type
_entity.pdbx_description
1 polymer ?
#
loop_
_entity_poly.entity_id
_entity_poly.type
_entity_poly.pdbx_seq_one_letter_code
_entity_poly.pdbx_strand_id
1 'polypeptide(L)'
;MANNYYDATGVLVLDQVTPVITALFGGLKLDASYPGNGEVYIAQIAEDSGAHWDDVCEDLVALAQSLGLSVPSEGPPTMDDVLAVLSRHFGTDQDEDLQHLIEHHRFEDDSDLDALFLIATRLDDGHGLKEIRFEGCWYCSKPRLFNFGGDGSFISREFSVFGASGQVLDLGNRIRQALLIQNLEAAANLFARETQRLLAGITDETQRRQLQHRLSELLS
;
A
#
# COMPACT_ATOMS: atom_id res chain seq x y z
N MET A 1 -18.73 23.56 10.84
CA MET A 1 -18.41 22.73 9.66
C MET A 1 -18.52 21.26 10.06
N ALA A 2 -18.49 20.32 9.11
CA ALA A 2 -18.31 18.90 9.42
C ALA A 2 -16.91 18.53 8.93
N ASN A 3 -16.18 17.79 9.76
CA ASN A 3 -14.82 17.37 9.48
C ASN A 3 -14.85 15.87 9.20
N ASN A 4 -14.01 15.43 8.28
CA ASN A 4 -13.83 14.03 7.93
C ASN A 4 -12.45 13.60 8.43
N TYR A 5 -12.40 12.39 8.96
CA TYR A 5 -11.23 11.79 9.58
C TYR A 5 -11.05 10.38 9.02
N TYR A 6 -9.82 9.92 8.97
CA TYR A 6 -9.45 8.58 8.57
C TYR A 6 -8.65 7.93 9.69
N ASP A 7 -9.14 6.80 10.17
CA ASP A 7 -8.41 5.94 11.11
C ASP A 7 -8.27 4.57 10.49
N ALA A 8 -7.10 3.97 10.67
CA ALA A 8 -6.79 2.65 10.18
C ALA A 8 -5.82 1.91 11.09
N THR A 9 -5.94 0.58 11.07
CA THR A 9 -5.07 -0.33 11.81
C THR A 9 -4.68 -1.49 10.91
N GLY A 10 -3.55 -2.10 11.21
CA GLY A 10 -3.11 -3.25 10.47
C GLY A 10 -1.93 -3.94 11.11
N VAL A 11 -1.39 -4.89 10.35
CA VAL A 11 -0.21 -5.63 10.72
C VAL A 11 0.78 -5.71 9.56
N LEU A 12 2.05 -5.59 9.89
CA LEU A 12 3.16 -6.05 9.07
C LEU A 12 3.47 -7.49 9.46
N VAL A 13 3.61 -8.39 8.49
CA VAL A 13 4.06 -9.76 8.76
C VAL A 13 5.51 -9.90 8.38
N LEU A 14 6.36 -10.09 9.37
CA LEU A 14 7.81 -10.00 9.26
C LEU A 14 8.49 -10.84 10.34
N ASP A 15 9.79 -11.10 10.19
CA ASP A 15 10.53 -11.95 11.12
C ASP A 15 10.95 -11.17 12.38
N GLN A 16 11.32 -9.90 12.24
CA GLN A 16 11.67 -8.99 13.34
C GLN A 16 11.62 -7.52 12.92
N VAL A 17 11.29 -6.62 13.86
CA VAL A 17 11.38 -5.17 13.61
C VAL A 17 12.85 -4.74 13.63
N THR A 18 13.31 -4.22 12.50
CA THR A 18 14.67 -3.75 12.27
C THR A 18 14.73 -2.23 12.10
N PRO A 19 15.93 -1.63 12.01
CA PRO A 19 16.08 -0.22 11.66
C PRO A 19 15.37 0.19 10.37
N VAL A 20 15.38 -0.64 9.32
CA VAL A 20 14.64 -0.34 8.07
C VAL A 20 13.13 -0.29 8.31
N ILE A 21 12.55 -1.28 9.01
CA ILE A 21 11.11 -1.26 9.34
C ILE A 21 10.77 -0.04 10.19
N THR A 22 11.65 0.31 11.14
CA THR A 22 11.44 1.46 12.01
C THR A 22 11.44 2.76 11.21
N ALA A 23 12.35 2.93 10.26
CA ALA A 23 12.43 4.13 9.44
C ALA A 23 11.24 4.29 8.48
N LEU A 24 10.71 3.18 7.95
CA LEU A 24 9.61 3.21 6.99
C LEU A 24 8.22 3.27 7.64
N PHE A 25 8.04 2.61 8.79
CA PHE A 25 6.72 2.42 9.41
C PHE A 25 6.61 3.05 10.80
N GLY A 26 7.67 3.69 11.32
CA GLY A 26 7.70 4.26 12.67
C GLY A 26 6.60 5.30 12.94
N GLY A 27 6.23 6.10 11.93
CA GLY A 27 5.14 7.07 12.00
C GLY A 27 3.74 6.45 12.18
N LEU A 28 3.59 5.15 11.90
CA LEU A 28 2.31 4.42 11.95
C LEU A 28 2.12 3.67 13.27
N LYS A 29 2.43 4.29 14.43
CA LYS A 29 2.28 3.65 15.76
C LYS A 29 2.79 2.20 15.81
N LEU A 30 3.98 1.99 15.25
CA LEU A 30 4.59 0.68 15.15
C LEU A 30 4.78 0.04 16.54
N ASP A 31 4.16 -1.12 16.77
CA ASP A 31 4.32 -1.89 18.00
C ASP A 31 4.80 -3.32 17.69
N ALA A 32 6.10 -3.54 17.91
CA ALA A 32 6.75 -4.84 17.70
C ALA A 32 6.24 -5.95 18.63
N SER A 33 5.58 -5.60 19.73
CA SER A 33 5.15 -6.54 20.76
C SER A 33 3.71 -7.03 20.62
N TYR A 34 2.94 -6.41 19.72
CA TYR A 34 1.53 -6.71 19.50
C TYR A 34 1.26 -6.85 17.98
N PRO A 35 0.46 -7.84 17.53
CA PRO A 35 -0.15 -8.92 18.30
C PRO A 35 0.79 -10.10 18.59
N GLY A 36 1.99 -10.13 17.99
CA GLY A 36 3.01 -11.18 18.16
C GLY A 36 2.96 -12.27 17.08
N ASN A 37 3.76 -13.33 17.25
CA ASN A 37 3.86 -14.46 16.29
C ASN A 37 4.24 -14.07 14.85
N GLY A 38 5.13 -13.08 14.69
CA GLY A 38 5.55 -12.59 13.38
C GLY A 38 4.60 -11.55 12.77
N GLU A 39 3.60 -11.11 13.52
CA GLU A 39 2.75 -9.97 13.19
C GLU A 39 3.11 -8.78 14.10
N VAL A 40 3.25 -7.60 13.48
CA VAL A 40 3.63 -6.34 14.11
C VAL A 40 2.56 -5.30 13.81
N TYR A 41 1.99 -4.71 14.84
CA TYR A 41 0.89 -3.76 14.72
C TYR A 41 1.37 -2.41 14.18
N ILE A 42 0.54 -1.83 13.32
CA ILE A 42 0.64 -0.46 12.85
C ILE A 42 -0.74 0.20 12.86
N ALA A 43 -0.79 1.51 13.02
CA ALA A 43 -1.99 2.31 12.91
C ALA A 43 -1.72 3.73 12.40
N GLN A 44 -2.64 4.22 11.59
CA GLN A 44 -2.76 5.62 11.21
C GLN A 44 -4.02 6.14 11.88
N ILE A 45 -3.88 7.13 12.75
CA ILE A 45 -4.98 7.68 13.53
C ILE A 45 -4.99 9.17 13.27
N ALA A 46 -6.09 9.70 12.75
CA ALA A 46 -6.19 11.11 12.40
C ALA A 46 -5.77 11.99 13.59
N GLU A 47 -4.96 13.01 13.30
CA GLU A 47 -4.42 13.97 14.28
C GLU A 47 -3.43 13.39 15.32
N ASP A 48 -3.12 12.09 15.29
CA ASP A 48 -2.26 11.44 16.29
C ASP A 48 -1.08 10.69 15.66
N SER A 49 -1.31 10.01 14.54
CA SER A 49 -0.27 9.23 13.85
C SER A 49 -0.53 9.10 12.37
N GLY A 50 0.56 8.98 11.61
CA GLY A 50 0.57 8.90 10.16
C GLY A 50 2.01 8.88 9.69
N ALA A 51 2.24 8.37 8.49
CA ALA A 51 3.52 8.48 7.83
C ALA A 51 3.37 9.43 6.65
N HIS A 52 4.17 10.49 6.62
CA HIS A 52 4.31 11.38 5.48
C HIS A 52 5.66 11.11 4.83
N TRP A 53 5.74 11.33 3.52
CA TRP A 53 6.97 11.07 2.79
C TRP A 53 8.16 11.92 3.27
N ASP A 54 7.92 13.13 3.76
CA ASP A 54 8.95 14.00 4.36
C ASP A 54 9.55 13.36 5.62
N ASP A 55 8.70 12.87 6.53
CA ASP A 55 9.14 12.20 7.77
C ASP A 55 9.91 10.91 7.45
N VAL A 56 9.40 10.11 6.51
CA VAL A 56 10.05 8.87 6.05
C VAL A 56 11.41 9.17 5.41
N CYS A 57 11.52 10.26 4.65
CA CYS A 57 12.79 10.68 4.06
C CYS A 57 13.83 11.01 5.16
N GLU A 58 13.43 11.79 6.17
CA GLU A 58 14.31 12.15 7.30
C GLU A 58 14.78 10.90 8.06
N ASP A 59 13.88 9.96 8.32
CA ASP A 59 14.18 8.70 9.01
C ASP A 59 15.12 7.80 8.18
N LEU A 60 14.92 7.73 6.86
CA LEU A 60 15.82 7.00 5.96
C LEU A 60 17.20 7.66 5.87
N VAL A 61 17.28 8.99 5.91
CA VAL A 61 18.56 9.73 5.96
C VAL A 61 19.28 9.43 7.26
N ALA A 62 18.58 9.44 8.39
CA ALA A 62 19.14 9.07 9.70
C ALA A 62 19.63 7.61 9.70
N LEU A 63 18.86 6.70 9.08
CA LEU A 63 19.27 5.31 8.88
C LEU A 63 20.57 5.23 8.07
N ALA A 64 20.65 5.90 6.92
CA ALA A 64 21.85 5.90 6.08
C ALA A 64 23.08 6.40 6.86
N GLN A 65 22.94 7.46 7.66
CA GLN A 65 24.01 7.97 8.52
C GLN A 65 24.43 6.95 9.59
N SER A 66 23.46 6.25 10.21
CA SER A 66 23.74 5.20 11.21
C SER A 66 24.53 4.02 10.63
N LEU A 67 24.35 3.75 9.33
CA LEU A 67 25.10 2.76 8.56
C LEU A 67 26.47 3.26 8.07
N GLY A 68 26.84 4.51 8.42
CA GLY A 68 28.09 5.13 8.00
C GLY A 68 28.11 5.61 6.55
N LEU A 69 26.93 5.78 5.94
CA LEU A 69 26.78 6.26 4.57
C LEU A 69 26.64 7.79 4.55
N SER A 70 27.12 8.40 3.47
CA SER A 70 26.90 9.82 3.19
C SER A 70 25.88 9.95 2.08
N VAL A 71 24.79 10.67 2.32
CA VAL A 71 23.79 11.00 1.31
C VAL A 71 24.24 12.29 0.60
N PRO A 72 24.71 12.21 -0.66
CA PRO A 72 25.17 13.39 -1.37
C PRO A 72 23.96 14.24 -1.79
N SER A 73 23.90 15.49 -1.35
CA SER A 73 22.90 16.45 -1.82
C SER A 73 23.48 17.86 -1.88
N GLU A 74 23.10 18.63 -2.90
CA GLU A 74 23.40 20.07 -3.03
C GLU A 74 22.45 20.93 -2.17
N GLY A 75 21.48 20.31 -1.49
CA GLY A 75 20.49 20.93 -0.61
C GLY A 75 20.01 19.97 0.49
N PRO A 76 18.78 20.12 1.02
CA PRO A 76 18.15 19.09 1.83
C PRO A 76 18.09 17.76 1.05
N PRO A 77 18.52 16.63 1.63
CA PRO A 77 18.44 15.34 0.96
C PRO A 77 17.02 15.02 0.52
N THR A 78 16.89 14.51 -0.71
CA THR A 78 15.60 14.07 -1.27
C THR A 78 15.40 12.57 -1.09
N MET A 79 14.17 12.09 -1.28
CA MET A 79 13.86 10.66 -1.26
C MET A 79 14.71 9.90 -2.29
N ASP A 80 14.83 10.44 -3.50
CA ASP A 80 15.65 9.86 -4.57
C ASP A 80 17.12 9.72 -4.14
N ASP A 81 17.69 10.76 -3.52
CA ASP A 81 19.09 10.76 -3.06
C ASP A 81 19.34 9.65 -2.04
N VAL A 82 18.45 9.52 -1.05
CA VAL A 82 18.62 8.53 0.03
C VAL A 82 18.34 7.11 -0.45
N LEU A 83 17.32 6.91 -1.30
CA LEU A 83 17.02 5.59 -1.88
C LEU A 83 18.14 5.14 -2.83
N ALA A 84 18.77 6.04 -3.59
CA ALA A 84 19.92 5.70 -4.42
C ALA A 84 21.14 5.25 -3.60
N VAL A 85 21.32 5.80 -2.40
CA VAL A 85 22.42 5.40 -1.49
C VAL A 85 22.12 4.08 -0.79
N LEU A 86 20.91 3.95 -0.23
CA LEU A 86 20.50 2.73 0.47
C LEU A 86 20.42 1.54 -0.49
N SER A 87 19.83 1.69 -1.67
CA SER A 87 19.77 0.59 -2.66
C SER A 87 21.14 0.04 -3.02
N ARG A 88 22.17 0.89 -3.19
CA ARG A 88 23.56 0.42 -3.40
C ARG A 88 24.13 -0.32 -2.18
N HIS A 89 23.82 0.13 -0.97
CA HIS A 89 24.25 -0.54 0.25
C HIS A 89 23.63 -1.94 0.38
N PHE A 90 22.34 -2.07 0.04
CA PHE A 90 21.59 -3.31 0.10
C PHE A 90 21.71 -4.18 -1.17
N GLY A 91 22.41 -3.71 -2.21
CA GLY A 91 22.63 -4.44 -3.46
C GLY A 91 21.41 -4.53 -4.37
N THR A 92 20.49 -3.57 -4.26
CA THR A 92 19.23 -3.47 -5.02
C THR A 92 19.20 -2.27 -5.97
N ASP A 93 20.35 -1.68 -6.28
CA ASP A 93 20.49 -0.52 -7.17
C ASP A 93 20.14 -0.81 -8.64
N GLN A 94 20.06 -2.09 -9.03
CA GLN A 94 19.65 -2.55 -10.37
C GLN A 94 18.23 -3.13 -10.39
N ASP A 95 17.45 -2.97 -9.32
CA ASP A 95 16.08 -3.47 -9.26
C ASP A 95 15.14 -2.58 -10.08
N GLU A 96 14.51 -3.15 -11.10
CA GLU A 96 13.67 -2.42 -12.06
C GLU A 96 12.43 -1.79 -11.38
N ASP A 97 11.81 -2.49 -10.43
CA ASP A 97 10.62 -1.98 -9.73
C ASP A 97 10.99 -0.79 -8.84
N LEU A 98 12.10 -0.89 -8.10
CA LEU A 98 12.59 0.21 -7.26
C LEU A 98 13.01 1.42 -8.09
N GLN A 99 13.69 1.21 -9.22
CA GLN A 99 14.04 2.30 -10.14
C GLN A 99 12.78 2.97 -10.70
N HIS A 100 11.80 2.18 -11.13
CA HIS A 100 10.54 2.70 -11.63
C HIS A 100 9.80 3.52 -10.56
N LEU A 101 9.79 3.07 -9.30
CA LEU A 101 9.24 3.84 -8.18
C LEU A 101 9.96 5.18 -8.05
N ILE A 102 11.30 5.19 -7.96
CA ILE A 102 12.10 6.42 -7.81
C ILE A 102 11.82 7.41 -8.95
N GLU A 103 11.75 6.92 -10.19
CA GLU A 103 11.58 7.80 -11.37
C GLU A 103 10.17 8.40 -11.52
N HIS A 104 9.14 7.72 -11.02
CA HIS A 104 7.74 8.07 -11.34
C HIS A 104 6.90 8.45 -10.12
N HIS A 105 7.34 8.10 -8.92
CA HIS A 105 6.65 8.43 -7.68
C HIS A 105 6.97 9.86 -7.24
N ARG A 106 5.97 10.57 -6.72
CA ARG A 106 6.16 11.98 -6.32
C ARG A 106 6.74 12.14 -4.93
N PHE A 107 6.48 11.17 -4.05
CA PHE A 107 6.86 11.23 -2.64
C PHE A 107 6.39 12.53 -1.97
N GLU A 108 5.14 12.92 -2.25
CA GLU A 108 4.47 14.08 -1.68
C GLU A 108 3.31 13.62 -0.79
N ASP A 109 2.99 14.37 0.26
CA ASP A 109 1.89 14.09 1.20
C ASP A 109 2.07 12.80 2.02
N ASP A 110 0.96 12.09 2.28
CA ASP A 110 0.90 10.84 3.04
C ASP A 110 1.62 9.72 2.29
N SER A 111 2.30 8.84 3.03
CA SER A 111 3.00 7.71 2.46
C SER A 111 2.05 6.60 1.99
N ASP A 112 2.29 6.08 0.80
CA ASP A 112 1.54 4.96 0.24
C ASP A 112 2.10 3.62 0.73
N LEU A 113 1.24 2.75 1.28
CA LEU A 113 1.66 1.47 1.87
C LEU A 113 2.32 0.51 0.87
N ASP A 114 1.93 0.55 -0.40
CA ASP A 114 2.51 -0.27 -1.48
C ASP A 114 3.93 0.18 -1.83
N ALA A 115 4.17 1.49 -1.90
CA ALA A 115 5.51 2.05 -2.06
C ALA A 115 6.39 1.73 -0.84
N LEU A 116 5.88 1.90 0.39
CA LEU A 116 6.61 1.51 1.61
C LEU A 116 6.96 0.00 1.62
N PHE A 117 6.02 -0.86 1.21
CA PHE A 117 6.25 -2.30 1.10
C PHE A 117 7.35 -2.61 0.07
N LEU A 118 7.29 -1.97 -1.11
CA LEU A 118 8.31 -2.15 -2.15
C LEU A 118 9.69 -1.72 -1.63
N ILE A 119 9.81 -0.54 -1.02
CA ILE A 119 11.08 -0.06 -0.46
C ILE A 119 11.60 -1.03 0.61
N ALA A 120 10.77 -1.40 1.58
CA ALA A 120 11.16 -2.32 2.66
C ALA A 120 11.69 -3.65 2.09
N THR A 121 10.95 -4.28 1.17
CA THR A 121 11.36 -5.57 0.61
C THR A 121 12.65 -5.54 -0.21
N ARG A 122 13.10 -4.36 -0.68
CA ARG A 122 14.38 -4.17 -1.37
C ARG A 122 15.51 -3.68 -0.46
N LEU A 123 15.18 -3.13 0.70
CA LEU A 123 16.14 -2.72 1.73
C LEU A 123 16.14 -3.71 2.90
N ASP A 124 16.09 -5.02 2.62
CA ASP A 124 15.96 -6.04 3.65
C ASP A 124 17.25 -6.19 4.48
N ASP A 125 17.25 -5.63 5.69
CA ASP A 125 18.30 -5.74 6.70
C ASP A 125 18.11 -6.97 7.63
N GLY A 126 17.30 -7.94 7.19
CA GLY A 126 16.95 -9.14 7.94
C GLY A 126 15.58 -9.07 8.62
N HIS A 127 14.71 -8.14 8.19
CA HIS A 127 13.33 -8.05 8.65
C HIS A 127 12.41 -9.08 8.00
N GLY A 128 12.74 -9.55 6.79
CA GLY A 128 11.93 -10.53 6.05
C GLY A 128 10.44 -10.15 5.90
N LEU A 129 10.09 -8.89 5.60
CA LEU A 129 8.71 -8.46 5.39
C LEU A 129 8.02 -9.26 4.26
N LYS A 130 6.87 -9.85 4.58
CA LYS A 130 6.10 -10.75 3.68
C LYS A 130 4.81 -10.13 3.17
N GLU A 131 4.06 -9.50 4.07
CA GLU A 131 2.78 -8.90 3.74
C GLU A 131 2.41 -7.74 4.68
N ILE A 132 1.50 -6.90 4.21
CA ILE A 132 0.78 -5.89 4.98
C ILE A 132 -0.71 -6.20 4.89
N ARG A 133 -1.37 -6.26 6.04
CA ARG A 133 -2.83 -6.31 6.15
C ARG A 133 -3.29 -5.03 6.83
N PHE A 134 -4.16 -4.27 6.18
CA PHE A 134 -4.58 -2.96 6.66
C PHE A 134 -6.09 -2.79 6.48
N GLU A 135 -6.77 -2.26 7.48
CA GLU A 135 -8.20 -1.93 7.42
C GLU A 135 -8.42 -0.53 8.02
N GLY A 136 -9.15 0.29 7.29
CA GLY A 136 -9.42 1.67 7.64
C GLY A 136 -10.87 2.07 7.50
N CYS A 137 -11.22 3.19 8.10
CA CYS A 137 -12.52 3.81 7.90
C CYS A 137 -12.48 5.33 7.96
N TRP A 138 -13.36 5.90 7.16
CA TRP A 138 -13.70 7.31 7.18
C TRP A 138 -14.88 7.52 8.11
N TYR A 139 -14.72 8.46 9.05
CA TYR A 139 -15.82 8.94 9.87
C TYR A 139 -15.96 10.47 9.76
N CYS A 140 -17.21 10.92 9.89
CA CYS A 140 -17.54 12.34 9.85
C CYS A 140 -18.01 12.78 11.24
N SER A 141 -17.59 13.97 11.69
CA SER A 141 -18.05 14.52 12.97
C SER A 141 -19.56 14.80 13.02
N LYS A 142 -20.26 14.69 11.88
CA LYS A 142 -21.72 14.80 11.77
C LYS A 142 -22.25 13.79 10.75
N PRO A 143 -23.40 13.15 10.98
CA PRO A 143 -24.01 12.26 9.99
C PRO A 143 -24.29 13.01 8.68
N ARG A 144 -23.63 12.57 7.61
CA ARG A 144 -23.84 13.07 6.24
C ARG A 144 -23.98 11.89 5.29
N LEU A 145 -24.83 12.07 4.28
CA LEU A 145 -25.08 11.06 3.27
C LEU A 145 -23.75 10.66 2.61
N PHE A 146 -23.46 9.36 2.57
CA PHE A 146 -22.24 8.78 1.97
C PHE A 146 -20.89 9.31 2.51
N ASN A 147 -20.84 9.79 3.76
CA ASN A 147 -19.60 10.17 4.45
C ASN A 147 -19.18 9.17 5.54
N PHE A 148 -19.70 7.95 5.45
CA PHE A 148 -19.25 6.80 6.22
C PHE A 148 -18.78 5.77 5.23
N GLY A 149 -17.56 5.27 5.41
CA GLY A 149 -16.97 4.29 4.51
C GLY A 149 -15.81 3.59 5.18
N GLY A 150 -15.52 2.39 4.72
CA GLY A 150 -14.33 1.64 5.12
C GLY A 150 -13.55 1.22 3.89
N ASP A 151 -12.30 0.88 4.11
CA ASP A 151 -11.43 0.28 3.12
C ASP A 151 -10.53 -0.78 3.76
N GLY A 152 -9.98 -1.64 2.90
CA GLY A 152 -9.03 -2.64 3.30
C GLY A 152 -8.02 -2.90 2.20
N SER A 153 -6.81 -3.20 2.63
CA SER A 153 -5.64 -3.46 1.79
C SER A 153 -4.97 -4.74 2.25
N PHE A 154 -4.68 -5.62 1.29
CA PHE A 154 -3.76 -6.73 1.45
C PHE A 154 -2.64 -6.54 0.44
N ILE A 155 -1.40 -6.47 0.91
CA ILE A 155 -0.22 -6.22 0.08
C ILE A 155 0.79 -7.31 0.37
N SER A 156 1.26 -8.00 -0.67
CA SER A 156 2.32 -9.00 -0.60
C SER A 156 3.10 -8.99 -1.90
N ARG A 157 4.15 -9.81 -2.02
CA ARG A 157 4.90 -9.95 -3.28
C ARG A 157 4.05 -10.59 -4.38
N GLU A 158 3.20 -11.55 -4.02
CA GLU A 158 2.45 -12.37 -4.97
C GLU A 158 1.14 -11.71 -5.40
N PHE A 159 0.49 -11.01 -4.45
CA PHE A 159 -0.85 -10.49 -4.64
C PHE A 159 -1.07 -9.21 -3.84
N SER A 160 -1.67 -8.22 -4.49
CA SER A 160 -2.14 -6.98 -3.86
C SER A 160 -3.61 -6.75 -4.19
N VAL A 161 -4.41 -6.39 -3.19
CA VAL A 161 -5.80 -6.01 -3.39
C VAL A 161 -6.18 -4.88 -2.45
N PHE A 162 -6.87 -3.90 -3.01
CA PHE A 162 -7.56 -2.84 -2.29
C PHE A 162 -9.06 -2.96 -2.53
N GLY A 163 -9.86 -2.67 -1.50
CA GLY A 163 -11.31 -2.59 -1.60
C GLY A 163 -11.86 -1.51 -0.69
N ALA A 164 -12.87 -0.78 -1.16
CA ALA A 164 -13.56 0.23 -0.36
C ALA A 164 -15.08 0.02 -0.39
N SER A 165 -15.77 0.25 0.72
CA SER A 165 -17.21 0.04 0.84
C SER A 165 -18.03 0.88 -0.16
N GLY A 166 -17.49 2.05 -0.58
CA GLY A 166 -18.08 2.89 -1.61
C GLY A 166 -18.16 2.22 -2.99
N GLN A 167 -17.22 1.32 -3.31
CA GLN A 167 -17.20 0.59 -4.60
C GLN A 167 -18.45 -0.28 -4.77
N VAL A 168 -18.96 -0.86 -3.68
CA VAL A 168 -20.19 -1.67 -3.69
C VAL A 168 -21.40 -0.85 -4.13
N LEU A 169 -21.50 0.40 -3.65
CA LEU A 169 -22.59 1.30 -4.02
C LEU A 169 -22.49 1.76 -5.48
N ASP A 170 -21.29 2.09 -5.97
CA ASP A 170 -21.08 2.44 -7.38
C ASP A 170 -21.44 1.27 -8.30
N LEU A 171 -20.87 0.09 -8.04
CA LEU A 171 -21.09 -1.10 -8.84
C LEU A 171 -22.58 -1.48 -8.88
N GLY A 172 -23.24 -1.51 -7.71
CA GLY A 172 -24.67 -1.82 -7.61
C GLY A 172 -25.54 -0.83 -8.39
N ASN A 173 -25.23 0.46 -8.32
CA ASN A 173 -25.95 1.49 -9.09
C ASN A 173 -25.77 1.28 -10.59
N ARG A 174 -24.55 1.05 -11.08
CA ARG A 174 -24.26 0.90 -12.51
C ARG A 174 -24.87 -0.38 -13.09
N ILE A 175 -24.80 -1.49 -12.37
CA ILE A 175 -25.45 -2.74 -12.77
C ILE A 175 -26.97 -2.55 -12.82
N ARG A 176 -27.57 -1.93 -11.80
CA ARG A 176 -29.01 -1.66 -11.78
C ARG A 176 -29.44 -0.84 -13.00
N GLN A 177 -28.69 0.22 -13.34
CA GLN A 177 -29.01 1.04 -14.51
C GLN A 177 -28.94 0.23 -15.81
N ALA A 178 -27.90 -0.59 -15.99
CA ALA A 178 -27.77 -1.46 -17.16
C ALA A 178 -28.96 -2.45 -17.29
N LEU A 179 -29.37 -3.06 -16.19
CA LEU A 179 -30.51 -4.00 -16.16
C LEU A 179 -31.85 -3.33 -16.46
N LEU A 180 -32.08 -2.11 -15.95
CA LEU A 180 -33.34 -1.38 -16.19
C LEU A 180 -33.57 -1.05 -17.67
N ILE A 181 -32.49 -0.80 -18.42
CA ILE A 181 -32.55 -0.57 -19.87
C ILE A 181 -32.33 -1.85 -20.69
N GLN A 182 -32.33 -3.03 -20.03
CA GLN A 182 -32.08 -4.35 -20.62
C GLN A 182 -30.75 -4.46 -21.38
N ASN A 183 -29.75 -3.66 -21.00
CA ASN A 183 -28.42 -3.71 -21.58
C ASN A 183 -27.57 -4.74 -20.82
N LEU A 184 -27.78 -6.02 -21.15
CA LEU A 184 -27.06 -7.13 -20.53
C LEU A 184 -25.56 -7.10 -20.81
N GLU A 185 -25.15 -6.60 -21.98
CA GLU A 185 -23.74 -6.45 -22.35
C GLU A 185 -23.03 -5.45 -21.43
N ALA A 186 -23.66 -4.31 -21.12
CA ALA A 186 -23.12 -3.34 -20.16
C ALA A 186 -23.01 -3.93 -18.75
N ALA A 187 -24.01 -4.71 -18.30
CA ALA A 187 -23.95 -5.39 -17.01
C ALA A 187 -22.81 -6.43 -16.95
N ALA A 188 -22.67 -7.26 -17.99
CA ALA A 188 -21.59 -8.24 -18.11
C ALA A 188 -20.21 -7.58 -18.10
N ASN A 189 -20.04 -6.46 -18.82
CA ASN A 189 -18.80 -5.70 -18.84
C ASN A 189 -18.43 -5.12 -17.46
N LEU A 190 -19.41 -4.77 -16.61
CA LEU A 190 -19.13 -4.33 -15.24
C LEU A 190 -18.58 -5.47 -14.38
N PHE A 191 -19.16 -6.68 -14.47
CA PHE A 191 -18.63 -7.86 -13.77
C PHE A 191 -17.24 -8.25 -14.28
N ALA A 192 -17.03 -8.20 -15.60
CA ALA A 192 -15.73 -8.50 -16.20
C ALA A 192 -14.66 -7.53 -15.71
N ARG A 193 -14.96 -6.23 -15.63
CA ARG A 193 -14.04 -5.21 -15.09
C ARG A 193 -13.69 -5.45 -13.63
N GLU A 194 -14.67 -5.79 -12.80
CA GLU A 194 -14.40 -6.07 -11.39
C GLU A 194 -13.51 -7.30 -11.21
N THR A 195 -13.76 -8.34 -12.01
CA THR A 195 -12.92 -9.55 -12.04
C THR A 195 -11.50 -9.22 -12.54
N GLN A 196 -11.38 -8.41 -13.60
CA GLN A 196 -10.09 -7.97 -14.13
C GLN A 196 -9.32 -7.12 -13.13
N ARG A 197 -10.00 -6.27 -12.36
CA ARG A 197 -9.40 -5.46 -11.30
C ARG A 197 -8.77 -6.36 -10.22
N LEU A 198 -9.47 -7.40 -9.79
CA LEU A 198 -8.92 -8.38 -8.83
C LEU A 198 -7.74 -9.15 -9.43
N LEU A 199 -7.85 -9.60 -10.69
CA LEU A 199 -6.76 -10.29 -11.38
C LEU A 199 -5.52 -9.41 -11.57
N ALA A 200 -5.69 -8.11 -11.80
CA ALA A 200 -4.59 -7.15 -11.94
C ALA A 200 -3.71 -7.08 -10.68
N GLY A 201 -4.25 -7.47 -9.52
CA GLY A 201 -3.51 -7.58 -8.26
C GLY A 201 -2.46 -8.69 -8.23
N ILE A 202 -2.47 -9.63 -9.19
CA ILE A 202 -1.46 -10.70 -9.28
C ILE A 202 -0.23 -10.14 -9.98
N THR A 203 0.91 -10.20 -9.28
CA THR A 203 2.19 -9.66 -9.74
C THR A 203 2.74 -10.43 -10.94
N ASP A 204 2.77 -11.78 -10.85
CA ASP A 204 3.27 -12.63 -11.93
C ASP A 204 2.28 -12.67 -13.11
N GLU A 205 2.70 -12.12 -14.25
CA GLU A 205 1.86 -12.03 -15.44
C GLU A 205 1.44 -13.41 -15.98
N THR A 206 2.31 -14.42 -15.87
CA THR A 206 2.01 -15.77 -16.35
C THR A 206 0.93 -16.43 -15.48
N GLN A 207 1.07 -16.35 -14.16
CA GLN A 207 0.07 -16.84 -13.20
C GLN A 207 -1.26 -16.11 -13.39
N ARG A 208 -1.22 -14.78 -13.57
CA ARG A 208 -2.42 -13.96 -13.83
C ARG A 208 -3.16 -14.44 -15.07
N ARG A 209 -2.47 -14.65 -16.20
CA ARG A 209 -3.08 -15.16 -17.45
C ARG A 209 -3.64 -16.57 -17.29
N GLN A 210 -2.93 -17.46 -16.59
CA GLN A 210 -3.42 -18.82 -16.32
C GLN A 210 -4.68 -18.80 -15.45
N LEU A 211 -4.72 -17.99 -14.39
CA LEU A 211 -5.89 -17.86 -13.54
C LEU A 211 -7.07 -17.25 -14.30
N GLN A 212 -6.83 -16.24 -15.14
CA GLN A 212 -7.86 -15.68 -16.03
C GLN A 212 -8.48 -16.74 -16.93
N HIS A 213 -7.66 -17.62 -17.53
CA HIS A 213 -8.17 -18.74 -18.33
C HIS A 213 -9.05 -19.67 -17.49
N ARG A 214 -8.60 -20.08 -16.30
CA ARG A 214 -9.39 -20.94 -15.40
C ARG A 214 -10.71 -20.31 -14.98
N LEU A 215 -10.73 -19.00 -14.70
CA LEU A 215 -11.96 -18.28 -14.37
C LEU A 215 -12.94 -18.28 -15.55
N SER A 216 -12.45 -18.13 -16.78
CA SER A 216 -13.32 -18.19 -17.96
C SER A 216 -13.99 -19.55 -18.14
N GLU A 217 -13.29 -20.65 -17.83
CA GLU A 217 -13.84 -22.02 -17.86
C GLU A 217 -14.90 -22.26 -16.76
N LEU A 218 -14.81 -21.56 -15.62
CA LEU A 218 -15.78 -21.68 -14.52
C LEU A 218 -17.06 -20.87 -14.76
N LEU A 219 -17.01 -19.86 -15.63
CA LEU A 219 -18.11 -18.94 -15.90
C LEU A 219 -18.83 -19.21 -17.24
N SER A 220 -18.34 -20.19 -18.02
CA SER A 220 -18.92 -20.66 -19.29
C SER A 220 -19.98 -21.73 -19.09
#